data_AF-A0A4R5XB20-F1
#
_entry.id   AF-A0A4R5XB20-F1
#
_cell.length_a   1.000
_cell.length_b   1.000
_cell.length_c   1.000
_cell.angle_alpha   90.00
_cell.angle_beta   90.00
_cell.angle_gamma   90.00
#
_symmetry.space_group_name_H-M   'P 1'
#
loop_
_entity.id
_entity.type
_entity.pdbx_description
1 polymer ?
#
loop_
_entity_poly.entity_id
_entity_poly.type
_entity_poly.pdbx_seq_one_letter_code
_entity_poly.pdbx_strand_id
1 'polypeptide(L)'
;MCVTGPQDNLRVLTEHVDELAAKQASAAGRLKIAGETVNDLASSVWATHGVVCAASNMAVEAIEAARDAADAKLWRKSHDLSERLKTASANYNNADWLARKDIDSCSL
;
A
#
# COMPACT_ATOMS: atom_id res chain seq x y z
N MET A 1 29.63 -12.56 -25.02
CA MET A 1 28.65 -13.01 -26.03
C MET A 1 27.67 -11.87 -26.23
N CYS A 2 27.76 -11.16 -27.35
CA CYS A 2 26.96 -9.96 -27.61
C CYS A 2 25.52 -10.37 -27.94
N VAL A 3 24.53 -9.84 -27.22
CA VAL A 3 23.11 -10.12 -27.48
C VAL A 3 22.64 -9.19 -28.58
N THR A 4 22.56 -9.70 -29.81
CA THR A 4 22.00 -8.98 -30.97
C THR A 4 20.57 -9.46 -31.23
N GLY A 5 19.62 -9.00 -30.41
CA GLY A 5 18.19 -9.21 -30.61
C GLY A 5 17.45 -7.88 -30.48
N PRO A 6 16.29 -7.70 -31.15
CA PRO A 6 15.48 -6.50 -30.97
C PRO A 6 15.19 -6.32 -29.49
N GLN A 7 15.70 -5.23 -28.93
CA GLN A 7 15.41 -4.81 -27.56
C GLN A 7 13.97 -4.29 -27.58
N ASP A 8 13.00 -5.19 -27.65
CA ASP A 8 11.66 -4.89 -27.16
C ASP A 8 11.82 -4.74 -25.66
N ASN A 9 12.30 -3.54 -25.26
CA ASN A 9 12.50 -3.14 -23.90
C ASN A 9 11.24 -3.59 -23.17
N LEU A 10 11.44 -4.41 -22.15
CA LEU A 10 10.47 -4.65 -21.11
C LEU A 10 10.30 -3.30 -20.41
N ARG A 11 9.63 -2.32 -21.07
CA ARG A 11 9.13 -1.08 -20.48
C ARG A 11 8.00 -1.53 -19.58
N VAL A 12 8.32 -2.22 -18.50
CA VAL A 12 7.73 -1.86 -17.23
C VAL A 12 8.01 -0.38 -17.15
N LEU A 13 6.99 0.44 -17.42
CA LEU A 13 7.13 1.86 -17.26
C LEU A 13 7.40 2.02 -15.76
N THR A 14 8.66 2.22 -15.37
CA THR A 14 9.04 2.33 -13.96
C THR A 14 8.25 3.45 -13.30
N GLU A 15 7.93 4.48 -14.07
CA GLU A 15 6.92 5.50 -13.78
C GLU A 15 5.55 4.91 -13.38
N HIS A 16 5.00 3.94 -14.11
CA HIS A 16 3.74 3.28 -13.73
C HIS A 16 3.85 2.46 -12.43
N VAL A 17 5.00 1.83 -12.18
CA VAL A 17 5.25 1.13 -10.92
C VAL A 17 5.33 2.13 -9.76
N ASP A 18 5.98 3.28 -9.97
CA ASP A 18 6.05 4.37 -9.00
C ASP A 18 4.67 4.99 -8.74
N GLU A 19 3.84 5.16 -9.77
CA GLU A 19 2.44 5.59 -9.62
C GLU A 19 1.64 4.61 -8.76
N LEU A 20 1.79 3.29 -8.99
CA LEU A 20 1.13 2.27 -8.17
C LEU A 20 1.64 2.32 -6.72
N ALA A 21 2.95 2.50 -6.52
CA ALA A 21 3.54 2.65 -5.20
C ALA A 21 2.97 3.87 -4.47
N ALA A 22 2.84 5.00 -5.15
CA ALA A 22 2.27 6.23 -4.62
C ALA A 22 0.78 6.07 -4.26
N LYS A 23 0.00 5.39 -5.10
CA LYS A 23 -1.42 5.08 -4.82
C LYS A 23 -1.55 4.23 -3.55
N GLN A 24 -0.68 3.24 -3.36
CA GLN A 24 -0.70 2.41 -2.16
C GLN A 24 -0.23 3.17 -0.91
N ALA A 25 0.76 4.06 -1.02
CA ALA A 25 1.14 4.94 0.08
C ALA A 25 -0.01 5.88 0.48
N SER A 26 -0.71 6.46 -0.50
CA SER A 26 -1.89 7.29 -0.26
C SER A 26 -3.02 6.49 0.40
N ALA A 27 -3.28 5.27 -0.07
CA ALA A 27 -4.26 4.37 0.55
C ALA A 27 -3.92 4.08 2.01
N ALA A 28 -2.66 3.74 2.32
CA ALA A 28 -2.20 3.54 3.69
C ALA A 28 -2.40 4.80 4.55
N GLY A 29 -2.06 5.98 4.04
CA GLY A 29 -2.29 7.25 4.73
C GLY A 29 -3.78 7.51 5.03
N ARG A 30 -4.66 7.25 4.06
CA ARG A 30 -6.12 7.41 4.22
C ARG A 30 -6.71 6.42 5.21
N LEU A 31 -6.21 5.18 5.24
CA LEU A 31 -6.62 4.17 6.22
C LEU A 31 -6.27 4.61 7.64
N LYS A 32 -5.04 5.10 7.86
CA LYS A 32 -4.64 5.65 9.16
C LYS A 32 -5.59 6.75 9.66
N ILE A 33 -5.92 7.71 8.79
CA ILE A 33 -6.88 8.79 9.12
C ILE A 33 -8.29 8.23 9.39
N ALA A 34 -8.73 7.26 8.57
CA ALA A 34 -10.04 6.65 8.72
C ALA A 34 -10.17 5.91 10.05
N GLY A 35 -9.14 5.16 10.47
CA GLY A 35 -9.07 4.54 11.79
C GLY A 35 -9.21 5.56 12.91
N GLU A 36 -8.44 6.66 12.86
CA GLU A 36 -8.48 7.72 13.88
C GLU A 36 -9.84 8.46 13.97
N THR A 37 -10.62 8.50 12.88
CA THR A 37 -11.89 9.24 12.82
C THR A 37 -13.02 8.58 13.61
N VAL A 38 -12.96 7.27 13.82
CA VAL A 38 -14.07 6.49 14.41
C VAL A 38 -13.83 6.09 15.86
N ASN A 39 -12.77 6.60 16.48
CA ASN A 39 -12.44 6.35 17.88
C ASN A 39 -13.59 6.79 18.80
N ASP A 40 -13.77 6.05 19.89
CA ASP A 40 -14.67 6.36 21.01
C ASP A 40 -16.17 6.19 20.70
N LEU A 41 -16.53 5.50 19.61
CA LEU A 41 -17.93 5.28 19.27
C LEU A 41 -18.64 4.44 20.35
N ALA A 42 -18.02 3.35 20.81
CA ALA A 42 -18.50 2.51 21.90
C ALA A 42 -18.69 3.33 23.18
N SER A 43 -17.67 4.10 23.58
CA SER A 43 -17.73 4.97 24.75
C SER A 43 -18.88 5.97 24.66
N SER A 44 -19.10 6.55 23.48
CA SER A 44 -20.18 7.50 23.22
C SER A 44 -21.58 6.88 23.34
N VAL A 45 -21.80 5.68 22.79
CA VAL A 45 -23.10 5.01 22.90
C VAL A 45 -23.40 4.54 24.32
N TRP A 46 -22.38 4.13 25.08
CA TRP A 46 -22.53 3.86 26.51
C TRP A 46 -22.91 5.10 27.30
N ALA A 47 -22.27 6.25 27.03
CA ALA A 47 -22.56 7.50 27.72
C ALA A 47 -23.97 8.03 27.42
N THR A 48 -24.46 7.85 26.19
CA THR A 48 -25.73 8.45 25.73
C THR A 48 -26.95 7.54 25.92
N HIS A 49 -26.81 6.23 25.77
CA HIS A 49 -27.92 5.27 25.83
C HIS A 49 -27.90 4.43 27.13
N GLY A 50 -26.76 4.38 27.81
CA GLY A 50 -26.62 3.71 29.09
C GLY A 50 -26.87 2.20 29.04
N VAL A 51 -27.10 1.62 30.22
CA VAL A 51 -27.25 0.17 30.40
C VAL A 51 -28.51 -0.41 29.79
N VAL A 52 -29.55 0.40 29.55
CA VAL A 52 -30.80 -0.06 28.91
C VAL A 52 -30.50 -0.58 27.50
N CYS A 53 -29.50 -0.01 26.83
CA CYS A 53 -29.05 -0.43 25.50
C CYS A 53 -27.80 -1.33 25.54
N ALA A 54 -27.51 -2.00 26.66
CA ALA A 54 -26.27 -2.76 26.84
C ALA A 54 -25.97 -3.76 25.72
N ALA A 55 -26.95 -4.53 25.25
CA ALA A 55 -26.75 -5.48 24.16
C ALA A 55 -26.32 -4.80 22.85
N SER A 56 -26.93 -3.65 22.54
CA SER A 56 -26.55 -2.84 21.37
C SER A 56 -25.17 -2.19 21.55
N ASN A 57 -24.84 -1.70 22.74
CA ASN A 57 -23.54 -1.10 23.02
C ASN A 57 -22.41 -2.14 22.89
N MET A 58 -22.60 -3.35 23.41
CA MET A 58 -21.65 -4.46 23.22
C MET A 58 -21.48 -4.84 21.74
N ALA A 59 -22.56 -4.78 20.95
CA ALA A 59 -22.46 -5.01 19.51
C ALA A 59 -21.63 -3.90 18.83
N VAL A 60 -21.77 -2.64 19.26
CA VAL A 60 -20.95 -1.52 18.77
C VAL A 60 -19.48 -1.72 19.15
N GLU A 61 -19.16 -2.09 20.39
CA GLU A 61 -17.79 -2.43 20.82
C GLU A 61 -17.16 -3.51 19.94
N ALA A 62 -17.89 -4.58 19.67
CA ALA A 62 -17.41 -5.67 18.81
C ALA A 62 -17.15 -5.20 17.38
N ILE A 63 -18.01 -4.33 16.85
CA ILE A 63 -17.85 -3.74 15.51
C ILE A 63 -16.65 -2.79 15.47
N GLU A 64 -16.46 -1.94 16.47
CA GLU A 64 -15.32 -1.03 16.58
C GLU A 64 -14.01 -1.81 16.59
N ALA A 65 -13.88 -2.82 17.45
CA ALA A 65 -12.71 -3.69 17.49
C ALA A 65 -12.46 -4.45 16.17
N ALA A 66 -13.52 -4.92 15.51
CA ALA A 66 -13.41 -5.57 14.21
C ALA A 66 -12.95 -4.61 13.11
N ARG A 67 -13.42 -3.35 13.13
CA ARG A 67 -13.00 -2.31 12.19
C ARG A 67 -11.55 -1.93 12.40
N ASP A 68 -11.09 -1.77 13.64
CA ASP A 68 -9.68 -1.48 13.95
C ASP A 68 -8.76 -2.59 13.46
N ALA A 69 -9.15 -3.85 13.67
CA ALA A 69 -8.39 -4.99 13.18
C ALA A 69 -8.35 -5.04 11.64
N ALA A 70 -9.44 -4.65 10.97
CA ALA A 70 -9.49 -4.58 9.51
C ALA A 70 -8.65 -3.43 8.96
N ASP A 71 -8.73 -2.24 9.58
CA ASP A 71 -7.96 -1.06 9.19
C ASP A 71 -6.45 -1.33 9.33
N ALA A 72 -6.02 -1.89 10.46
CA ALA A 72 -4.62 -2.27 10.67
C ALA A 72 -4.13 -3.32 9.65
N LYS A 73 -5.00 -4.22 9.18
CA LYS A 73 -4.67 -5.18 8.11
C LYS A 73 -4.51 -4.48 6.77
N LEU A 74 -5.47 -3.65 6.39
CA LEU A 74 -5.45 -2.91 5.12
C LEU A 74 -4.26 -1.96 5.07
N TRP A 75 -4.02 -1.21 6.13
CA TRP A 75 -2.87 -0.29 6.25
C TRP A 75 -1.57 -1.02 5.96
N ARG A 76 -1.33 -2.15 6.65
CA ARG A 76 -0.10 -2.94 6.49
C ARG A 76 0.06 -3.47 5.07
N LYS A 77 -1.03 -3.94 4.46
CA LYS A 77 -1.01 -4.46 3.09
C LYS A 77 -0.70 -3.37 2.07
N SER A 78 -1.33 -2.21 2.18
CA SER A 78 -1.04 -1.07 1.31
C SER A 78 0.39 -0.54 1.52
N HIS A 79 0.85 -0.44 2.76
CA HIS A 79 2.22 -0.04 3.06
C HIS A 79 3.26 -1.02 2.49
N ASP A 80 3.13 -2.32 2.79
CA ASP A 80 4.04 -3.36 2.29
C ASP A 80 4.06 -3.42 0.76
N LEU A 81 2.88 -3.29 0.12
CA LEU A 81 2.81 -3.25 -1.34
C LEU A 81 3.49 -2.01 -1.93
N SER A 82 3.34 -0.84 -1.30
CA SER A 82 4.05 0.38 -1.72
C SER A 82 5.57 0.18 -1.71
N GLU A 83 6.12 -0.38 -0.62
CA GLU A 83 7.56 -0.62 -0.48
C GLU A 83 8.09 -1.65 -1.48
N ARG A 84 7.32 -2.72 -1.72
CA ARG A 84 7.67 -3.73 -2.74
C ARG A 84 7.67 -3.15 -4.15
N LEU A 85 6.72 -2.28 -4.48
CA LEU A 85 6.67 -1.61 -5.78
C LEU A 85 7.85 -0.66 -5.96
N LYS A 86 8.23 0.12 -4.93
CA LYS A 86 9.45 0.96 -4.97
C LYS A 86 10.72 0.12 -5.19
N THR A 87 10.81 -1.01 -4.50
CA THR A 87 11.95 -1.94 -4.67
C THR A 87 11.97 -2.52 -6.08
N ALA A 88 10.81 -2.91 -6.63
CA ALA A 88 10.70 -3.39 -7.99
C ALA A 88 11.12 -2.32 -9.02
N SER A 89 10.64 -1.07 -8.86
CA SER A 89 11.02 0.06 -9.72
C SER A 89 12.54 0.30 -9.70
N ALA A 90 13.15 0.33 -8.51
CA ALA A 90 14.60 0.48 -8.36
C ALA A 90 15.39 -0.66 -9.05
N ASN A 91 14.93 -1.91 -8.89
CA ASN A 91 15.56 -3.06 -9.52
C ASN A 91 15.46 -3.00 -11.06
N TYR A 92 14.30 -2.61 -11.60
CA TYR A 92 14.13 -2.42 -13.05
C TYR A 92 15.03 -1.30 -13.59
N ASN A 93 15.06 -0.14 -12.93
CA ASN A 93 15.94 0.96 -13.33
C ASN A 93 17.43 0.54 -13.32
N ASN A 94 17.85 -0.25 -12.33
CA ASN A 94 19.22 -0.76 -12.27
C ASN A 94 19.52 -1.77 -13.38
N ALA A 95 18.60 -2.70 -13.66
CA ALA A 95 18.75 -3.67 -14.74
C ALA A 95 18.83 -2.99 -16.11
N ASP A 96 17.96 -2.01 -16.37
CA ASP A 96 17.96 -1.21 -17.60
C ASP A 96 19.26 -0.42 -17.75
N TRP A 97 19.78 0.16 -16.66
CA TRP A 97 21.05 0.87 -16.66
C TRP A 97 22.23 -0.06 -17.02
N LEU A 98 22.29 -1.25 -16.42
CA LEU A 98 23.32 -2.25 -16.72
C LEU A 98 23.25 -2.74 -18.16
N ALA A 99 22.05 -3.08 -18.64
CA ALA A 99 21.84 -3.53 -20.00
C ALA A 99 22.25 -2.47 -21.02
N ARG A 100 21.91 -1.19 -20.78
CA ARG A 100 22.33 -0.09 -21.63
C ARG A 100 23.85 0.07 -21.69
N LYS A 101 24.52 0.00 -20.54
CA LYS A 101 25.98 0.08 -20.46
C LYS A 101 26.65 -1.03 -21.29
N ASP A 102 26.12 -2.25 -21.23
CA ASP A 102 26.63 -3.38 -22.01
C ASP A 102 26.41 -3.18 -23.52
N ILE A 103 25.26 -2.66 -23.93
CA ILE A 103 24.97 -2.31 -25.33
C ILE A 103 25.92 -1.22 -25.84
N ASP A 104 26.09 -0.13 -25.09
CA ASP A 104 26.99 0.97 -25.46
C ASP A 104 28.43 0.45 -25.62
N SER A 105 28.85 -0.49 -24.77
CA SER A 105 30.18 -1.14 -24.87
C SER A 105 30.36 -2.05 -26.09
N CYS A 106 29.26 -2.50 -26.71
CA CYS A 106 29.26 -3.30 -27.95
C CYS A 106 29.22 -2.45 -29.23
N SER A 107 29.06 -1.12 -29.11
CA SER A 107 28.95 -0.18 -30.25
C SER A 107 30.27 0.49 -30.67
N LEU A 108 31.39 0.01 -30.14
CA LEU A 108 32.77 0.39 -30.49
C LEU A 108 33.47 -0.75 -31.23
#